data_AF-A0A7W1ZZ22-F1
#
_entry.id   AF-A0A7W1ZZ22-F1
#
_cell.length_a   1.000
_cell.length_b   1.000
_cell.length_c   1.000
_cell.angle_alpha   90.00
_cell.angle_beta   90.00
_cell.angle_gamma   90.00
#
_symmetry.space_group_name_H-M   'P 1'
#
loop_
_entity.id
_entity.type
_entity.pdbx_description
1 polymer ?
#
loop_
_entity_poly.entity_id
_entity_poly.type
_entity_poly.pdbx_seq_one_letter_code
_entity_poly.pdbx_strand_id
1 'polypeptide(L)'
;GFGSSKNPPPISVEKAEEIVETPTLYAPVAHLANDKKTLLVDFPFGAGQIVFLTDPYIVSNGGINLVDNAQLAINIVASGDGIIAFDEFHQGYGAGENRLLGYFAGTPLVAIFLQFAALVGFILFTQSRRFARPLPEREPNRLSKLEYVSAMAELQQRTRAYDLAIENIYTDFRRRVARLVGADNFTASHKDLARLVADRSKLTANEIENLMFKCEDIIRGEPTNKREVLELTSRLREIENQIGLKRNRKQAFTK
;
A
#
# COMPACT_ATOMS: atom_id res chain seq x y z
N GLY A 1 49.04 -50.72 -45.17
CA GLY A 1 50.04 -51.14 -44.17
C GLY A 1 50.36 -49.95 -43.30
N PHE A 2 50.18 -50.09 -41.98
CA PHE A 2 50.49 -49.12 -40.93
C PHE A 2 51.96 -48.71 -40.94
N GLY A 3 52.25 -47.43 -40.65
CA GLY A 3 53.60 -46.91 -40.45
C GLY A 3 53.58 -45.81 -39.40
N SER A 4 54.06 -46.15 -38.20
CA SER A 4 53.88 -45.42 -36.94
C SER A 4 54.72 -44.14 -36.81
N SER A 5 54.15 -43.20 -36.05
CA SER A 5 54.78 -41.98 -35.50
C SER A 5 56.12 -42.27 -34.82
N LYS A 6 57.12 -41.42 -35.09
CA LYS A 6 58.39 -41.34 -34.35
C LYS A 6 58.62 -39.90 -33.89
N ASN A 7 58.54 -39.67 -32.58
CA ASN A 7 58.94 -38.41 -31.93
C ASN A 7 60.48 -38.28 -31.93
N PRO A 8 61.04 -37.08 -32.14
CA PRO A 8 62.43 -36.78 -31.78
C PRO A 8 62.58 -36.44 -30.28
N PRO A 9 63.79 -36.60 -29.70
CA PRO A 9 64.08 -36.66 -28.26
C PRO A 9 64.11 -35.29 -27.54
N PRO A 10 64.10 -35.24 -26.19
CA PRO A 10 64.11 -33.99 -25.44
C PRO A 10 65.50 -33.33 -25.51
N ILE A 11 65.54 -32.02 -25.77
CA ILE A 11 66.77 -31.22 -25.73
C ILE A 11 66.84 -30.54 -24.36
N SER A 12 67.90 -30.88 -23.62
CA SER A 12 68.25 -30.36 -22.31
C SER A 12 68.52 -28.86 -22.34
N VAL A 13 68.00 -28.15 -21.33
CA VAL A 13 68.16 -26.70 -21.13
C VAL A 13 69.61 -26.40 -20.72
N GLU A 14 70.39 -25.80 -21.61
CA GLU A 14 71.67 -25.20 -21.29
C GLU A 14 71.47 -23.70 -21.06
N LYS A 15 71.84 -23.26 -19.85
CA LYS A 15 71.60 -21.92 -19.30
C LYS A 15 72.53 -20.90 -19.98
N ALA A 16 71.98 -20.07 -20.87
CA ALA A 16 72.68 -18.89 -21.38
C ALA A 16 72.60 -17.78 -20.33
N GLU A 17 73.74 -17.40 -19.76
CA GLU A 17 73.87 -16.23 -18.88
C GLU A 17 73.79 -14.96 -19.72
N GLU A 18 72.72 -14.15 -19.52
CA GLU A 18 72.62 -12.82 -20.08
C GLU A 18 73.64 -11.88 -19.41
N ILE A 19 74.58 -11.40 -20.21
CA ILE A 19 75.52 -10.33 -19.83
C ILE A 19 74.74 -9.02 -19.87
N VAL A 20 74.34 -8.51 -18.71
CA VAL A 20 73.71 -7.18 -18.58
C VAL A 20 74.80 -6.13 -18.67
N GLU A 21 74.97 -5.50 -19.83
CA GLU A 21 75.72 -4.25 -19.95
C GLU A 21 75.04 -3.18 -19.09
N THR A 22 75.75 -2.69 -18.07
CA THR A 22 75.28 -1.61 -17.22
C THR A 22 75.36 -0.30 -18.01
N PRO A 23 74.25 0.43 -18.23
CA PRO A 23 74.27 1.66 -19.01
C PRO A 23 75.15 2.70 -18.31
N THR A 24 76.07 3.30 -19.08
CA THR A 24 76.91 4.40 -18.60
C THR A 24 76.00 5.60 -18.28
N LEU A 25 75.95 5.99 -17.00
CA LEU A 25 75.16 7.12 -16.54
C LEU A 25 75.84 8.42 -16.96
N TYR A 26 75.30 9.08 -18.00
CA TYR A 26 75.66 10.47 -18.31
C TYR A 26 74.97 11.42 -17.32
N ALA A 27 75.67 12.49 -16.94
CA ALA A 27 75.12 13.47 -16.02
C ALA A 27 73.88 14.14 -16.65
N PRO A 28 72.75 14.21 -15.94
CA PRO A 28 71.53 14.84 -16.44
C PRO A 28 71.74 16.33 -16.72
N VAL A 29 71.24 16.81 -17.86
CA VAL A 29 71.25 18.23 -18.21
C VAL A 29 69.92 18.85 -17.80
N ALA A 30 69.98 19.86 -16.93
CA ALA A 30 68.81 20.60 -16.46
C ALA A 30 68.57 21.81 -17.37
N HIS A 31 67.48 21.77 -18.15
CA HIS A 31 67.13 22.87 -19.07
C HIS A 31 66.30 23.97 -18.39
N LEU A 32 65.46 23.58 -17.43
CA LEU A 32 64.62 24.50 -16.68
C LEU A 32 64.71 24.16 -15.19
N ALA A 33 65.16 25.12 -14.38
CA ALA A 33 65.19 25.02 -12.93
C ALA A 33 64.77 26.36 -12.31
N ASN A 34 64.06 26.28 -11.18
CA ASN A 34 63.85 27.38 -10.26
C ASN A 34 64.67 27.11 -8.99
N ASP A 35 64.94 28.11 -8.15
CA ASP A 35 65.91 28.12 -7.03
C ASP A 35 65.87 26.92 -6.06
N LYS A 36 64.84 26.05 -6.13
CA LYS A 36 64.71 24.82 -5.33
C LYS A 36 64.21 23.58 -6.10
N LYS A 37 63.93 23.67 -7.40
CA LYS A 37 63.31 22.57 -8.18
C LYS A 37 63.77 22.58 -9.64
N THR A 38 64.30 21.45 -10.10
CA THR A 38 64.55 21.21 -11.52
C THR A 38 63.27 20.73 -12.18
N LEU A 39 62.78 21.47 -13.18
CA LEU A 39 61.50 21.24 -13.84
C LEU A 39 61.63 20.28 -15.03
N LEU A 40 62.69 20.46 -15.82
CA LEU A 40 62.95 19.68 -17.02
C LEU A 40 64.41 19.23 -17.05
N VAL A 41 64.59 17.92 -17.17
CA VAL A 41 65.90 17.27 -17.27
C VAL A 41 65.89 16.34 -18.46
N ASP A 42 66.96 16.33 -19.25
CA ASP A 42 67.21 15.29 -20.24
C ASP A 42 68.54 14.57 -19.98
N PHE A 43 68.59 13.30 -20.38
CA PHE A 43 69.83 12.53 -20.39
C PHE A 43 69.79 11.46 -21.47
N PRO A 44 70.93 11.16 -22.11
CA PRO A 44 71.01 10.07 -23.07
C PRO A 44 70.93 8.72 -22.33
N PHE A 45 70.14 7.80 -22.87
CA PHE A 45 70.01 6.45 -22.34
C PHE A 45 69.90 5.45 -23.51
N GLY A 46 70.88 4.55 -23.62
CA GLY A 46 70.98 3.60 -24.72
C GLY A 46 71.10 4.31 -26.08
N ALA A 47 70.22 3.98 -27.02
CA ALA A 47 70.16 4.57 -28.36
C ALA A 47 69.25 5.82 -28.46
N GLY A 48 68.72 6.31 -27.35
CA GLY A 48 67.76 7.43 -27.31
C GLY A 48 68.02 8.40 -26.17
N GLN A 49 67.03 9.25 -25.92
CA GLN A 49 67.04 10.25 -24.85
C GLN A 49 65.83 10.07 -23.95
N ILE A 50 66.03 10.27 -22.65
CA ILE A 50 64.94 10.33 -21.67
C ILE A 50 64.78 11.78 -21.25
N VAL A 51 63.57 12.30 -21.41
CA VAL A 51 63.20 13.62 -20.91
C VAL A 51 62.28 13.45 -19.70
N PHE A 52 62.71 13.99 -18.57
CA PHE A 52 61.96 13.98 -17.32
C PHE A 52 61.36 15.36 -17.05
N LEU A 53 60.03 15.42 -16.95
CA LEU A 53 59.30 16.61 -16.58
C LEU A 53 58.69 16.41 -15.18
N THR A 54 59.08 17.22 -14.21
CA THR A 54 58.58 17.05 -12.82
C THR A 54 57.16 17.57 -12.61
N ASP A 55 56.68 18.45 -13.48
CA ASP A 55 55.34 19.04 -13.39
C ASP A 55 54.49 18.63 -14.61
N PRO A 56 53.62 17.61 -14.47
CA PRO A 56 52.77 17.15 -15.56
C PRO A 56 51.67 18.15 -15.94
N TYR A 57 51.40 19.17 -15.11
CA TYR A 57 50.34 20.14 -15.39
C TYR A 57 50.60 20.94 -16.68
N ILE A 58 51.86 21.19 -17.01
CA ILE A 58 52.32 21.94 -18.20
C ILE A 58 51.75 21.36 -19.50
N VAL A 59 51.65 20.02 -19.59
CA VAL A 59 51.16 19.31 -20.78
C VAL A 59 49.70 18.83 -20.64
N SER A 60 49.02 19.22 -19.55
CA SER A 60 47.61 18.89 -19.34
C SER A 60 46.68 19.78 -20.19
N ASN A 61 45.44 19.33 -20.42
CA ASN A 61 44.42 20.10 -21.14
C ASN A 61 44.21 21.52 -20.57
N GLY A 62 44.38 21.69 -19.25
CA GLY A 62 44.24 23.00 -18.60
C GLY A 62 45.50 23.85 -18.65
N GLY A 63 46.68 23.23 -18.59
CA GLY A 63 47.97 23.93 -18.53
C GLY A 63 48.59 24.25 -19.89
N ILE A 64 48.26 23.50 -20.94
CA ILE A 64 48.88 23.66 -22.27
C ILE A 64 48.58 25.03 -22.90
N ASN A 65 47.42 25.63 -22.57
CA ASN A 65 47.00 26.94 -23.08
C ASN A 65 47.56 28.13 -22.27
N LEU A 66 48.39 27.86 -21.24
CA LEU A 66 48.99 28.90 -20.42
C LEU A 66 50.38 29.27 -20.97
N VAL A 67 50.58 30.56 -21.22
CA VAL A 67 51.87 31.16 -21.61
C VAL A 67 52.48 30.37 -22.78
N ASP A 68 53.73 29.93 -22.67
CA ASP A 68 54.49 29.25 -23.73
C ASP A 68 54.59 27.73 -23.50
N ASN A 69 53.70 27.15 -22.68
CA ASN A 69 53.72 25.73 -22.33
C ASN A 69 53.55 24.83 -23.58
N ALA A 70 52.70 25.22 -24.53
CA ALA A 70 52.54 24.52 -25.80
C ALA A 70 53.84 24.52 -26.62
N GLN A 71 54.57 25.65 -26.64
CA GLN A 71 55.83 25.76 -27.37
C GLN A 71 56.94 24.93 -26.70
N LEU A 72 56.98 24.92 -25.37
CA LEU A 72 57.87 24.03 -24.62
C LEU A 72 57.59 22.56 -24.94
N ALA A 73 56.32 22.14 -24.94
CA ALA A 73 55.94 20.77 -25.29
C ALA A 73 56.35 20.39 -26.71
N ILE A 74 56.13 21.28 -27.68
CA ILE A 74 56.57 21.08 -29.08
C ILE A 74 58.09 20.95 -29.16
N ASN A 75 58.84 21.80 -28.46
CA ASN A 75 60.31 21.75 -28.48
C ASN A 75 60.86 20.45 -27.87
N ILE A 76 60.21 19.88 -26.85
CA ILE A 76 60.58 18.57 -26.26
C ILE A 76 60.33 17.44 -27.25
N VAL A 77 59.19 17.47 -27.93
CA VAL A 77 58.82 16.46 -28.94
C VAL A 77 59.71 16.57 -30.17
N ALA A 78 60.03 17.79 -30.60
CA ALA A 78 60.84 18.07 -31.78
C ALA A 78 62.35 17.94 -31.55
N SER A 79 62.80 17.72 -30.30
CA SER A 79 64.24 17.58 -30.01
C SER A 79 64.82 16.24 -30.46
N GLY A 80 63.98 15.25 -30.81
CA GLY A 80 64.42 13.95 -31.30
C GLY A 80 63.65 13.51 -32.54
N ASP A 81 64.38 12.94 -33.51
CA ASP A 81 63.79 12.25 -34.66
C ASP A 81 63.60 10.77 -34.31
N GLY A 82 62.40 10.37 -33.90
CA GLY A 82 62.14 8.98 -33.54
C GLY A 82 60.77 8.69 -32.94
N ILE A 83 60.60 7.44 -32.51
CA ILE A 83 59.40 7.00 -31.79
C ILE A 83 59.43 7.59 -30.37
N ILE A 84 58.42 8.37 -30.04
CA ILE A 84 58.25 8.93 -28.71
C ILE A 84 57.35 7.99 -27.90
N ALA A 85 57.89 7.45 -26.81
CA ALA A 85 57.15 6.64 -25.87
C ALA A 85 56.86 7.45 -24.61
N PHE A 86 55.60 7.44 -24.16
CA PHE A 86 55.20 8.04 -22.90
C PHE A 86 55.09 6.94 -21.85
N ASP A 87 55.88 7.03 -20.77
CA ASP A 87 55.75 6.14 -19.61
C ASP A 87 54.82 6.77 -18.58
N GLU A 88 53.52 6.54 -18.75
CA GLU A 88 52.49 6.90 -17.75
C GLU A 88 52.15 5.73 -16.81
N PHE A 89 52.88 4.61 -16.90
CA PHE A 89 52.49 3.32 -16.31
C PHE A 89 52.34 3.39 -14.78
N HIS A 90 53.04 4.34 -14.14
CA HIS A 90 53.03 4.49 -12.68
C HIS A 90 51.96 5.48 -12.17
N GLN A 91 51.29 6.24 -13.04
CA GLN A 91 50.25 7.21 -12.65
C GLN A 91 48.82 6.68 -12.71
N GLY A 92 48.63 5.37 -12.98
CA GLY A 92 47.34 4.71 -12.82
C GLY A 92 46.45 4.67 -14.06
N TYR A 93 46.95 5.10 -15.22
CA TYR A 93 46.30 4.89 -16.53
C TYR A 93 46.96 3.74 -17.30
N GLY A 94 47.11 2.59 -16.65
CA GLY A 94 47.41 1.34 -17.33
C GLY A 94 46.14 0.78 -17.96
N ALA A 95 46.06 0.75 -19.29
CA ALA A 95 45.01 0.04 -20.00
C ALA A 95 45.07 -1.45 -19.65
N GLY A 96 44.16 -1.93 -18.79
CA GLY A 96 43.88 -3.36 -18.68
C GLY A 96 43.75 -3.99 -17.30
N GLU A 97 43.82 -3.25 -16.18
CA GLU A 97 43.58 -3.87 -14.88
C GLU A 97 42.65 -3.02 -14.01
N ASN A 98 41.42 -3.52 -13.87
CA ASN A 98 40.39 -2.95 -13.02
C ASN A 98 40.82 -3.02 -11.55
N ARG A 99 41.62 -2.06 -11.06
CA ARG A 99 42.04 -1.93 -9.66
C ARG A 99 40.85 -1.96 -8.69
N LEU A 100 39.66 -1.58 -9.14
CA LEU A 100 38.41 -1.76 -8.41
C LEU A 100 38.11 -3.24 -8.16
N LEU A 101 38.14 -4.10 -9.18
CA LEU A 101 37.96 -5.55 -9.06
C LEU A 101 39.07 -6.22 -8.24
N GLY A 102 40.31 -5.74 -8.33
CA GLY A 102 41.43 -6.20 -7.49
C GLY A 102 41.20 -5.92 -5.98
N TYR A 103 40.62 -4.77 -5.64
CA TYR A 103 40.23 -4.44 -4.27
C TYR A 103 39.11 -5.35 -3.73
N PHE A 104 38.22 -5.81 -4.62
CA PHE A 104 37.15 -6.76 -4.32
C PHE A 104 37.63 -8.21 -4.18
N ALA A 105 38.81 -8.57 -4.70
CA ALA A 105 39.36 -9.92 -4.59
C ALA A 105 39.87 -10.28 -3.18
N GLY A 106 40.33 -9.28 -2.41
CA GLY A 106 40.82 -9.48 -1.03
C GLY A 106 39.75 -9.29 0.06
N THR A 107 38.64 -8.63 -0.26
CA THR A 107 37.57 -8.36 0.70
C THR A 107 36.45 -9.39 0.47
N PRO A 108 36.00 -10.17 1.49
CA PRO A 108 35.00 -11.22 1.33
C PRO A 108 33.58 -10.67 1.12
N LEU A 109 33.42 -9.61 0.32
CA LEU A 109 32.15 -8.98 -0.01
C LEU A 109 31.23 -9.91 -0.77
N VAL A 110 31.78 -10.80 -1.60
CA VAL A 110 31.00 -11.85 -2.27
C VAL A 110 30.41 -12.83 -1.24
N ALA A 111 31.20 -13.22 -0.23
CA ALA A 111 30.73 -14.09 0.84
C ALA A 111 29.68 -13.40 1.73
N ILE A 112 29.88 -12.12 2.05
CA ILE A 112 28.91 -11.29 2.79
C ILE A 112 27.61 -11.15 1.99
N PHE A 113 27.71 -10.87 0.69
CA PHE A 113 26.55 -10.74 -0.19
C PHE A 113 25.78 -12.06 -0.31
N LEU A 114 26.50 -13.18 -0.43
CA LEU A 114 25.91 -14.52 -0.48
C LEU A 114 25.24 -14.89 0.85
N GLN A 115 25.84 -14.53 1.99
CA GLN A 115 25.22 -14.67 3.31
C GLN A 115 23.94 -13.82 3.44
N PHE A 116 23.96 -12.59 2.93
CA PHE A 116 22.79 -11.70 2.92
C PHE A 116 21.67 -12.26 2.03
N ALA A 117 22.01 -12.74 0.83
CA ALA A 117 21.07 -13.37 -0.08
C ALA A 117 20.48 -14.65 0.53
N ALA A 118 21.29 -15.47 1.20
CA ALA A 118 20.83 -16.65 1.93
C ALA A 118 19.90 -16.29 3.10
N LEU A 119 20.21 -15.23 3.85
CA LEU A 119 19.37 -14.72 4.95
C LEU A 119 18.01 -14.23 4.42
N VAL A 120 18.01 -13.42 3.36
CA VAL A 120 16.78 -12.94 2.71
C VAL A 120 15.98 -14.12 2.16
N GLY A 121 16.65 -15.06 1.47
CA GLY A 121 16.02 -16.29 1.00
C GLY A 121 15.42 -17.12 2.13
N PHE A 122 16.10 -17.23 3.27
CA PHE A 122 15.58 -17.91 4.45
C PHE A 122 14.37 -17.18 5.04
N ILE A 123 14.40 -15.85 5.16
CA ILE A 123 13.25 -15.06 5.63
C ILE A 123 12.05 -15.26 4.69
N LEU A 124 12.27 -15.16 3.37
CA LEU A 124 11.23 -15.39 2.37
C LEU A 124 10.71 -16.82 2.40
N PHE A 125 11.58 -17.82 2.56
CA PHE A 125 11.19 -19.22 2.68
C PHE A 125 10.37 -19.46 3.95
N THR A 126 10.76 -18.86 5.07
CA THR A 126 10.05 -18.98 6.35
C THR A 126 8.71 -18.26 6.32
N GLN A 127 8.63 -17.09 5.68
CA GLN A 127 7.36 -16.39 5.45
C GLN A 127 6.46 -17.14 4.46
N SER A 128 7.04 -17.74 3.41
CA SER A 128 6.31 -18.55 2.42
C SER A 128 5.79 -19.86 3.01
N ARG A 129 6.47 -20.40 4.03
CA ARG A 129 6.02 -21.56 4.81
C ARG A 129 4.97 -21.21 5.87
N ARG A 130 4.56 -19.94 6.00
CA ARG A 130 3.42 -19.59 6.85
C ARG A 130 2.13 -20.04 6.18
N PHE A 131 1.89 -21.34 6.33
CA PHE A 131 0.56 -21.94 6.47
C PHE A 131 -0.14 -21.29 7.67
N ALA A 132 -0.50 -20.01 7.54
CA ALA A 132 -1.66 -19.53 8.26
C ALA A 132 -2.83 -20.35 7.69
N ARG A 133 -3.54 -21.06 8.58
CA ARG A 133 -4.89 -21.58 8.30
C ARG A 133 -5.60 -20.51 7.47
N PRO A 134 -6.21 -20.84 6.31
CA PRO A 134 -6.89 -19.83 5.50
C PRO A 134 -7.74 -19.02 6.47
N LEU A 135 -7.38 -17.74 6.65
CA LEU A 135 -8.22 -16.86 7.42
C LEU A 135 -9.54 -16.92 6.65
N PRO A 136 -10.65 -17.34 7.28
CA PRO A 136 -11.94 -17.21 6.61
C PRO A 136 -11.98 -15.77 6.12
N GLU A 137 -12.30 -15.60 4.84
CA GLU A 137 -12.56 -14.30 4.23
C GLU A 137 -13.23 -13.47 5.32
N ARG A 138 -12.63 -12.34 5.72
CA ARG A 138 -13.39 -11.37 6.52
C ARG A 138 -14.57 -11.07 5.61
N GLU A 139 -15.74 -11.65 5.92
CA GLU A 139 -16.96 -11.34 5.19
C GLU A 139 -16.92 -9.82 5.07
N PRO A 140 -16.95 -9.27 3.83
CA PRO A 140 -16.98 -7.82 3.67
C PRO A 140 -18.07 -7.38 4.61
N ASN A 141 -17.77 -6.43 5.51
CA ASN A 141 -18.73 -5.98 6.50
C ASN A 141 -19.96 -5.51 5.74
N ARG A 142 -20.92 -6.42 5.57
CA ARG A 142 -22.07 -6.24 4.69
C ARG A 142 -23.11 -5.38 5.37
N LEU A 143 -22.87 -5.01 6.63
CA LEU A 143 -23.50 -3.88 7.30
C LEU A 143 -22.97 -2.57 6.71
N SER A 144 -23.24 -2.40 5.42
CA SER A 144 -23.34 -1.12 4.75
C SER A 144 -24.21 -0.25 5.64
N LYS A 145 -23.83 1.00 5.87
CA LYS A 145 -24.66 1.98 6.60
C LYS A 145 -26.10 2.01 6.07
N LEU A 146 -26.29 1.64 4.80
CA LEU A 146 -27.60 1.47 4.17
C LEU A 146 -28.44 0.32 4.73
N GLU A 147 -27.85 -0.80 5.17
CA GLU A 147 -28.59 -1.88 5.85
C GLU A 147 -29.06 -1.46 7.25
N TYR A 148 -28.24 -0.70 7.97
CA TYR A 148 -28.67 -0.12 9.24
C TYR A 148 -29.79 0.91 9.04
N VAL A 149 -29.63 1.81 8.05
CA VAL A 149 -30.65 2.80 7.70
C VAL A 149 -31.92 2.11 7.19
N SER A 150 -31.82 1.05 6.39
CA SER A 150 -32.99 0.31 5.90
C SER A 150 -33.69 -0.44 7.02
N ALA A 151 -32.95 -1.07 7.94
CA ALA A 151 -33.52 -1.71 9.12
C ALA A 151 -34.21 -0.70 10.05
N MET A 152 -33.61 0.47 10.27
CA MET A 152 -34.23 1.55 11.05
C MET A 152 -35.45 2.15 10.35
N ALA A 153 -35.39 2.34 9.03
CA ALA A 153 -36.53 2.82 8.24
C ALA A 153 -37.68 1.81 8.25
N GLU A 154 -37.39 0.51 8.10
CA GLU A 154 -38.39 -0.54 8.18
C GLU A 154 -39.01 -0.64 9.58
N LEU A 155 -38.19 -0.50 10.64
CA LEU A 155 -38.69 -0.47 12.01
C LEU A 155 -39.63 0.72 12.23
N GLN A 156 -39.23 1.93 11.83
CA GLN A 156 -40.09 3.11 11.95
C GLN A 156 -41.36 3.01 11.09
N GLN A 157 -41.26 2.47 9.87
CA GLN A 157 -42.41 2.26 9.01
C GLN A 157 -43.39 1.25 9.63
N ARG A 158 -42.90 0.19 10.26
CA ARG A 158 -43.74 -0.79 10.97
C ARG A 158 -44.41 -0.16 12.19
N THR A 159 -43.70 0.59 13.02
CA THR A 159 -44.30 1.28 14.18
C THR A 159 -45.39 2.25 13.72
N ARG A 160 -45.11 3.08 12.72
CA ARG A 160 -46.10 4.01 12.14
C ARG A 160 -47.31 3.30 11.54
N ALA A 161 -47.11 2.11 10.96
CA ALA A 161 -48.22 1.31 10.46
C ALA A 161 -49.11 0.75 11.59
N TYR A 162 -48.55 0.45 12.76
CA TYR A 162 -49.31 0.02 13.93
C TYR A 162 -50.14 1.16 14.53
N ASP A 163 -49.57 2.35 14.67
CA ASP A 163 -50.26 3.54 15.16
C ASP A 163 -51.46 3.88 14.26
N LEU A 164 -51.22 3.92 12.94
CA LEU A 164 -52.26 4.17 11.94
C LEU A 164 -53.34 3.08 11.91
N ALA A 165 -52.97 1.82 12.16
CA ALA A 165 -53.93 0.72 12.22
C ALA A 165 -54.85 0.84 13.45
N ILE A 166 -54.28 1.17 14.62
CA ILE A 166 -55.06 1.42 15.84
C ILE A 166 -55.97 2.63 15.67
N GLU A 167 -55.44 3.73 15.13
CA GLU A 167 -56.24 4.93 14.85
C GLU A 167 -57.46 4.58 13.99
N ASN A 168 -57.25 3.93 12.85
CA ASN A 168 -58.34 3.56 11.96
C ASN A 168 -59.36 2.63 12.64
N ILE A 169 -58.91 1.60 13.36
CA ILE A 169 -59.81 0.62 14.00
C ILE A 169 -60.58 1.26 15.15
N TYR A 170 -59.91 2.03 16.01
CA TYR A 170 -60.51 2.68 17.17
C TYR A 170 -61.51 3.77 16.77
N THR A 171 -61.18 4.60 15.77
CA THR A 171 -62.09 5.65 15.29
C THR A 171 -63.36 5.04 14.69
N ASP A 172 -63.21 3.94 13.95
CA ASP A 172 -64.31 3.14 13.42
C ASP A 172 -65.18 2.53 14.54
N PHE A 173 -64.55 1.96 15.56
CA PHE A 173 -65.20 1.39 16.74
C PHE A 173 -66.01 2.47 17.48
N ARG A 174 -65.36 3.58 17.85
CA ARG A 174 -65.98 4.70 18.57
C ARG A 174 -67.19 5.23 17.81
N ARG A 175 -67.08 5.42 16.50
CA ARG A 175 -68.18 5.86 15.65
C ARG A 175 -69.37 4.89 15.66
N ARG A 176 -69.13 3.58 15.62
CA ARG A 176 -70.19 2.56 15.66
C ARG A 176 -70.84 2.49 17.04
N VAL A 177 -70.05 2.51 18.09
CA VAL A 177 -70.52 2.51 19.48
C VAL A 177 -71.36 3.74 19.76
N ALA A 178 -70.85 4.93 19.45
CA ALA A 178 -71.56 6.20 19.63
C ALA A 178 -72.93 6.18 18.96
N ARG A 179 -73.00 5.67 17.72
CA ARG A 179 -74.28 5.48 17.00
C ARG A 179 -75.22 4.49 17.68
N LEU A 180 -74.71 3.39 18.23
CA LEU A 180 -75.53 2.37 18.90
C LEU A 180 -76.13 2.88 20.22
N VAL A 181 -75.39 3.72 20.93
CA VAL A 181 -75.82 4.30 22.22
C VAL A 181 -76.50 5.66 22.07
N GLY A 182 -76.57 6.21 20.85
CA GLY A 182 -77.21 7.50 20.59
C GLY A 182 -76.41 8.72 21.07
N ALA A 183 -75.10 8.56 21.29
CA ALA A 183 -74.20 9.63 21.69
C ALA A 183 -73.53 10.28 20.46
N ASP A 184 -73.16 11.55 20.59
CA ASP A 184 -72.35 12.22 19.58
C ASP A 184 -70.88 11.77 19.69
N ASN A 185 -70.33 11.29 18.57
CA ASN A 185 -68.99 10.71 18.50
C ASN A 185 -67.88 11.69 18.87
N PHE A 186 -68.07 12.99 18.59
CA PHE A 186 -67.03 14.02 18.79
C PHE A 186 -67.04 14.63 20.18
N THR A 187 -68.19 14.66 20.85
CA THR A 187 -68.39 15.35 22.14
C THR A 187 -68.51 14.38 23.33
N ALA A 188 -68.89 13.12 23.09
CA ALA A 188 -69.04 12.16 24.17
C ALA A 188 -67.68 11.79 24.80
N SER A 189 -67.61 11.87 26.14
CA SER A 189 -66.44 11.46 26.91
C SER A 189 -66.27 9.93 26.89
N HIS A 190 -65.03 9.45 27.01
CA HIS A 190 -64.73 8.02 27.15
C HIS A 190 -65.52 7.37 28.27
N LYS A 191 -65.62 8.07 29.40
CA LYS A 191 -66.32 7.60 30.59
C LYS A 191 -67.81 7.38 30.34
N ASP A 192 -68.44 8.29 29.60
CA ASP A 192 -69.87 8.21 29.29
C ASP A 192 -70.13 7.10 28.27
N LEU A 193 -69.31 6.99 27.23
CA LEU A 193 -69.39 5.88 26.26
C LEU A 193 -69.14 4.53 26.94
N ALA A 194 -68.15 4.44 27.82
CA ALA A 194 -67.82 3.21 28.53
C ALA A 194 -68.95 2.75 29.46
N ARG A 195 -69.60 3.68 30.18
CA ARG A 195 -70.78 3.39 31.00
C ARG A 195 -71.93 2.83 30.14
N LEU A 196 -72.25 3.50 29.03
CA LEU A 196 -73.34 3.07 28.15
C LEU A 196 -73.08 1.72 27.46
N VAL A 197 -71.82 1.40 27.18
CA VAL A 197 -71.42 0.09 26.63
C VAL A 197 -71.40 -0.99 27.70
N ALA A 198 -70.98 -0.67 28.93
CA ALA A 198 -70.98 -1.60 30.05
C ALA A 198 -72.38 -2.16 30.34
N ASP A 199 -73.42 -1.32 30.24
CA ASP A 199 -74.82 -1.73 30.43
C ASP A 199 -75.29 -2.81 29.43
N ARG A 200 -74.59 -2.96 28.30
CA ARG A 200 -74.92 -3.89 27.21
C ARG A 200 -73.86 -4.96 27.00
N SER A 201 -72.82 -5.00 27.82
CA SER A 201 -71.70 -5.94 27.70
C SER A 201 -71.46 -6.65 29.03
N LYS A 202 -70.60 -7.67 29.05
CA LYS A 202 -70.21 -8.37 30.29
C LYS A 202 -69.00 -7.71 30.97
N LEU A 203 -68.45 -6.65 30.39
CA LEU A 203 -67.25 -5.95 30.86
C LEU A 203 -67.64 -4.74 31.71
N THR A 204 -66.78 -4.39 32.67
CA THR A 204 -67.02 -3.24 33.53
C THR A 204 -66.72 -1.93 32.78
N ALA A 205 -67.39 -0.85 33.18
CA ALA A 205 -67.17 0.47 32.59
C ALA A 205 -65.69 0.90 32.69
N ASN A 206 -65.02 0.62 33.81
CA ASN A 206 -63.59 0.93 33.98
C ASN A 206 -62.69 0.15 33.01
N GLU A 207 -62.98 -1.12 32.74
CA GLU A 207 -62.19 -1.92 31.79
C GLU A 207 -62.31 -1.38 30.36
N ILE A 208 -63.52 -1.00 29.96
CA ILE A 208 -63.78 -0.41 28.64
C ILE A 208 -63.12 0.97 28.54
N GLU A 209 -63.27 1.81 29.57
CA GLU A 209 -62.67 3.14 29.63
C GLU A 209 -61.14 3.06 29.53
N ASN A 210 -60.50 2.18 30.33
CA ASN A 210 -59.05 1.97 30.29
C ASN A 210 -58.57 1.48 28.92
N LEU A 211 -59.37 0.63 28.25
CA LEU A 211 -59.05 0.18 26.90
C LEU A 211 -59.11 1.32 25.89
N MET A 212 -60.15 2.17 25.96
CA MET A 212 -60.29 3.34 25.11
C MET A 212 -59.14 4.35 25.33
N PHE A 213 -58.76 4.59 26.59
CA PHE A 213 -57.60 5.41 26.93
C PHE A 213 -56.31 4.86 26.33
N LYS A 214 -56.03 3.55 26.50
CA LYS A 214 -54.85 2.93 25.89
C LYS A 214 -54.81 3.05 24.37
N CYS A 215 -55.95 2.97 23.70
CA CYS A 215 -56.00 3.22 22.25
C CYS A 215 -55.66 4.67 21.91
N GLU A 216 -56.15 5.65 22.67
CA GLU A 216 -55.80 7.06 22.45
C GLU A 216 -54.34 7.38 22.76
N ASP A 217 -53.76 6.80 23.81
CA ASP A 217 -52.37 7.03 24.18
C ASP A 217 -51.43 6.55 23.06
N ILE A 218 -51.72 5.38 22.46
CA ILE A 218 -50.99 4.90 21.27
C ILE A 218 -51.17 5.84 20.08
N ILE A 219 -52.39 6.35 19.83
CA ILE A 219 -52.65 7.33 18.75
C ILE A 219 -51.87 8.63 18.97
N ARG A 220 -51.67 9.03 20.23
CA ARG A 220 -50.88 10.23 20.61
C ARG A 220 -49.37 10.00 20.58
N GLY A 221 -48.92 8.78 20.28
CA GLY A 221 -47.52 8.44 20.08
C GLY A 221 -46.87 7.66 21.21
N GLU A 222 -47.63 7.04 22.12
CA GLU A 222 -47.04 6.04 23.02
C GLU A 222 -46.47 4.85 22.23
N PRO A 223 -45.26 4.37 22.59
CA PRO A 223 -44.62 3.29 21.87
C PRO A 223 -45.42 1.99 21.99
N THR A 224 -45.84 1.44 20.86
CA THR A 224 -46.61 0.19 20.81
C THR A 224 -45.84 -0.95 20.15
N ASN A 225 -46.36 -2.18 20.29
CA ASN A 225 -45.84 -3.37 19.64
C ASN A 225 -46.95 -4.19 18.95
N LYS A 226 -46.57 -5.07 18.03
CA LYS A 226 -47.53 -5.91 17.28
C LYS A 226 -48.47 -6.71 18.19
N ARG A 227 -47.95 -7.27 19.28
CA ARG A 227 -48.72 -8.13 20.19
C ARG A 227 -49.80 -7.32 20.91
N GLU A 228 -49.42 -6.14 21.37
CA GLU A 228 -50.29 -5.19 22.06
C GLU A 228 -51.38 -4.65 21.12
N VAL A 229 -51.03 -4.28 19.88
CA VAL A 229 -52.03 -3.89 18.87
C VAL A 229 -53.00 -5.03 18.58
N LEU A 230 -52.53 -6.28 18.46
CA LEU A 230 -53.40 -7.43 18.27
C LEU A 230 -54.29 -7.69 19.49
N GLU A 231 -53.77 -7.51 20.71
CA GLU A 231 -54.54 -7.64 21.94
C GLU A 231 -55.65 -6.57 22.02
N LEU A 232 -55.31 -5.30 21.82
CA LEU A 232 -56.27 -4.19 21.83
C LEU A 232 -57.35 -4.38 20.76
N THR A 233 -56.95 -4.70 19.53
CA THR A 233 -57.92 -4.95 18.46
C THR A 233 -58.78 -6.19 18.71
N SER A 234 -58.24 -7.23 19.36
CA SER A 234 -59.04 -8.40 19.77
C SER A 234 -60.05 -8.04 20.84
N ARG A 235 -59.65 -7.30 21.88
CA ARG A 235 -60.56 -6.87 22.95
C ARG A 235 -61.64 -5.91 22.44
N LEU A 236 -61.30 -4.98 21.54
CA LEU A 236 -62.28 -4.15 20.85
C LEU A 236 -63.32 -5.00 20.10
N ARG A 237 -62.87 -6.04 19.37
CA ARG A 237 -63.77 -6.97 18.67
C ARG A 237 -64.63 -7.78 19.63
N GLU A 238 -64.09 -8.17 20.78
CA GLU A 238 -64.85 -8.88 21.80
C GLU A 238 -66.00 -8.01 22.32
N ILE A 239 -65.73 -6.73 22.62
CA ILE A 239 -66.75 -5.75 22.99
C ILE A 239 -67.79 -5.62 21.87
N GLU A 240 -67.35 -5.41 20.62
CA GLU A 240 -68.25 -5.30 19.46
C GLU A 240 -69.17 -6.51 19.31
N ASN A 241 -68.64 -7.72 19.48
CA ASN A 241 -69.41 -8.96 19.39
C ASN A 241 -70.43 -9.09 20.52
N GLN A 242 -70.07 -8.70 21.75
CA GLN A 242 -70.99 -8.74 22.90
C GLN A 242 -72.17 -7.78 22.73
N ILE A 243 -71.92 -6.59 22.18
CA ILE A 243 -72.97 -5.57 21.93
C ILE A 243 -73.66 -5.73 20.56
N GLY A 244 -73.35 -6.79 19.81
CA GLY A 244 -74.01 -7.14 18.55
C GLY A 244 -73.63 -6.29 17.34
N LEU A 245 -72.51 -5.56 17.38
CA LEU A 245 -72.01 -4.76 16.26
C LEU A 245 -71.31 -5.67 15.22
N LYS A 246 -72.08 -6.25 14.29
CA LYS A 246 -71.50 -6.96 13.15
C LYS A 246 -70.94 -5.97 12.12
N ARG A 247 -69.63 -6.05 11.86
CA ARG A 247 -68.99 -5.28 10.78
C ARG A 247 -69.54 -5.77 9.44
N ASN A 248 -70.27 -4.93 8.71
CA ASN A 248 -70.61 -5.21 7.31
C ASN A 248 -69.30 -5.33 6.53
N ARG A 249 -68.95 -6.56 6.17
CA ARG A 249 -67.77 -6.87 5.35
C ARG A 249 -68.04 -6.26 3.97
N LYS A 250 -67.56 -5.03 3.72
CA LYS A 250 -67.60 -4.44 2.38
C LYS A 250 -66.86 -5.41 1.45
N GLN A 251 -67.56 -5.93 0.45
CA GLN A 251 -67.00 -6.74 -0.62
C GLN A 251 -65.88 -5.92 -1.27
N ALA A 252 -64.65 -6.38 -1.16
CA ALA A 252 -63.51 -5.77 -1.83
C ALA A 252 -63.66 -6.02 -3.33
N PHE A 253 -63.77 -4.94 -4.10
CA PHE A 253 -63.73 -4.97 -5.56
C PHE A 253 -62.38 -5.53 -6.00
N THR A 254 -62.40 -6.71 -6.61
CA THR A 254 -61.30 -7.22 -7.43
C THR A 254 -61.28 -6.42 -8.73
N LYS A 255 -60.19 -5.71 -9.01
CA LYS A 255 -59.82 -5.24 -10.35
C LYS A 255 -58.52 -5.91 -10.74
#